data_AF-A0A6X8HIX5-F1
#
_entry.id   AF-A0A6X8HIX5-F1
#
_cell.length_a   1.000
_cell.length_b   1.000
_cell.length_c   1.000
_cell.angle_alpha   90.00
_cell.angle_beta   90.00
_cell.angle_gamma   90.00
#
_symmetry.space_group_name_H-M   'P 1'
#
loop_
_entity.id
_entity.type
_entity.pdbx_description
1 polymer ?
#
loop_
_entity_poly.entity_id
_entity_poly.type
_entity_poly.pdbx_seq_one_letter_code
_entity_poly.pdbx_strand_id
1 'polypeptide(L)'
;DVALRMGYKECPDENAYGDAYYIKDGLKWIFNITGLKKRLGVYSDDDLRKQNYDVDTYYRVENQPEESADDEMQSLYHNLAVEEGEPVYLEGGMYLYPDGSIR
;
A
#
# COMPACT_ATOMS: atom_id res chain seq x y z
N ASP A 1 0.99 6.91 7.15
CA ASP A 1 1.45 7.13 5.77
C ASP A 1 2.45 6.04 5.39
N VAL A 2 2.28 5.41 4.21
CA VAL A 2 3.17 4.35 3.70
C VAL A 2 4.58 4.89 3.49
N ALA A 3 4.72 6.12 2.97
CA ALA A 3 6.03 6.73 2.73
C ALA A 3 6.85 6.86 4.04
N LEU A 4 6.21 7.31 5.13
CA LEU A 4 6.84 7.44 6.44
C LEU A 4 7.26 6.06 7.01
N ARG A 5 6.40 5.04 6.89
CA ARG A 5 6.71 3.65 7.32
C ARG A 5 7.92 3.09 6.58
N MET A 6 8.12 3.47 5.32
CA MET A 6 9.26 3.04 4.49
C MET A 6 10.53 3.88 4.71
N GLY A 7 10.48 4.89 5.59
CA GLY A 7 11.61 5.71 5.98
C GLY A 7 11.84 6.95 5.11
N TYR A 8 10.87 7.35 4.30
CA TYR A 8 10.92 8.66 3.64
C TYR A 8 10.68 9.77 4.67
N LYS A 9 11.33 10.91 4.44
CA LYS A 9 11.14 12.12 5.23
C LYS A 9 10.25 13.08 4.48
N GLU A 10 9.31 13.67 5.20
CA GLU A 10 8.47 14.72 4.68
C GLU A 10 9.29 16.00 4.45
N CYS A 11 9.03 16.66 3.33
CA CYS A 11 9.61 17.93 2.93
C CYS A 11 8.48 18.86 2.49
N PRO A 12 8.19 19.93 3.26
CA PRO A 12 7.16 20.89 2.89
C PRO A 12 7.45 21.53 1.53
N ASP A 13 6.42 21.59 0.68
CA ASP A 13 6.46 22.23 -0.63
C ASP A 13 5.04 22.62 -1.03
N GLU A 14 4.76 23.92 -1.06
CA GLU A 14 3.46 24.50 -1.42
C GLU A 14 3.05 24.17 -2.87
N ASN A 15 3.99 23.73 -3.71
CA ASN A 15 3.70 23.30 -5.07
C ASN A 15 3.47 21.79 -5.17
N ALA A 16 3.77 21.01 -4.12
CA ALA A 16 3.51 19.59 -4.09
C ALA A 16 2.01 19.31 -3.86
N TYR A 17 1.56 18.13 -4.30
CA TYR A 17 0.19 17.70 -4.04
C TYR A 17 0.06 17.35 -2.56
N GLY A 18 -0.72 18.13 -1.79
CA GLY A 18 -0.84 17.96 -0.34
C GLY A 18 0.23 18.70 0.47
N ASP A 19 0.79 19.79 -0.06
CA ASP A 19 1.73 20.72 0.61
C ASP A 19 3.06 20.11 1.08
N ALA A 20 3.35 18.86 0.71
CA ALA A 20 4.62 18.21 0.98
C ALA A 20 4.93 17.15 -0.08
N TYR A 21 6.22 16.86 -0.24
CA TYR A 21 6.71 15.65 -0.89
C TYR A 21 7.56 14.84 0.10
N TYR A 22 7.78 13.56 -0.21
CA TYR A 22 8.54 12.67 0.65
C TYR A 22 9.81 12.22 -0.06
N ILE A 23 10.95 12.26 0.63
CA ILE A 23 12.27 11.93 0.05
C ILE A 23 13.04 10.92 0.90
N LYS A 24 13.71 9.99 0.24
CA LYS A 24 14.62 9.00 0.83
C LYS A 24 15.78 8.76 -0.14
N ASP A 25 17.01 8.84 0.33
CA ASP A 25 18.21 8.59 -0.47
C ASP A 25 18.26 9.39 -1.79
N GLY A 26 17.72 10.62 -1.78
CA GLY A 26 17.63 11.50 -2.95
C GLY A 26 16.44 11.21 -3.88
N LEU A 27 15.67 10.16 -3.62
CA LEU A 27 14.51 9.76 -4.42
C LEU A 27 13.19 10.23 -3.82
N LYS A 28 12.33 10.79 -4.66
CA LYS A 28 10.99 11.30 -4.34
C LYS A 28 9.97 10.18 -4.41
N TRP A 29 9.16 10.08 -3.37
CA TRP A 29 8.02 9.17 -3.31
C TRP A 29 6.98 9.47 -4.39
N ILE A 30 6.33 8.42 -4.91
CA ILE A 30 5.26 8.51 -5.89
C ILE A 30 3.99 7.94 -5.27
N PHE A 31 2.94 8.76 -5.14
CA PHE A 31 1.62 8.30 -4.70
C PHE A 31 0.76 7.77 -5.86
N ASN A 32 0.84 8.42 -7.02
CA ASN A 32 0.08 8.06 -8.21
C ASN A 32 0.91 8.34 -9.44
N ILE A 33 1.47 7.28 -10.04
CA ILE A 33 2.38 7.43 -11.18
C ILE A 33 1.69 8.02 -12.41
N THR A 34 0.42 7.65 -12.67
CA THR A 34 -0.34 8.12 -13.83
C THR A 34 -0.67 9.61 -13.71
N GLY A 35 -1.13 10.05 -12.55
CA GLY A 35 -1.41 11.45 -12.26
C GLY A 35 -0.15 12.31 -12.31
N LEU A 36 0.96 11.79 -11.77
CA LEU A 36 2.26 12.46 -11.79
C LEU A 36 2.76 12.68 -13.23
N LYS A 37 2.73 11.63 -14.07
CA LYS A 37 3.12 11.71 -15.49
C LYS A 37 2.32 12.77 -16.24
N LYS A 38 1.00 12.77 -16.08
CA LYS A 38 0.10 13.75 -16.72
C LYS A 38 0.42 15.18 -16.28
N ARG A 39 0.70 15.39 -14.99
CA ARG A 39 1.04 16.72 -14.45
C ARG A 39 2.39 17.24 -14.98
N LEU A 40 3.38 16.36 -15.09
CA LEU A 40 4.71 16.69 -15.59
C LEU A 40 4.80 16.72 -17.13
N GLY A 41 3.77 16.24 -17.84
CA GLY A 41 3.78 16.14 -19.29
C GLY A 41 4.76 15.09 -19.83
N VAL A 42 5.07 14.06 -19.03
CA VAL A 42 6.00 12.97 -19.41
C VAL A 42 5.25 11.68 -19.65
N TYR A 43 5.83 10.79 -20.47
CA TYR A 43 5.16 9.56 -20.91
C TYR A 43 5.89 8.28 -20.49
N SER A 44 7.14 8.38 -20.03
CA SER A 44 7.94 7.23 -19.65
C SER A 44 8.29 7.23 -18.16
N ASP A 45 8.53 6.04 -17.62
CA ASP A 45 9.08 5.87 -16.28
C ASP A 45 10.51 6.41 -16.18
N ASP A 46 11.28 6.31 -17.27
CA ASP A 46 12.65 6.81 -17.30
C ASP A 46 12.72 8.33 -17.15
N ASP A 47 11.74 9.06 -17.67
CA ASP A 47 11.65 10.51 -17.45
C ASP A 47 11.33 10.87 -16.00
N LEU A 48 10.65 9.98 -15.27
CA LEU A 48 10.45 10.11 -13.83
C LEU A 48 11.75 9.79 -13.07
N ARG A 49 12.46 8.73 -13.44
CA ARG A 49 13.76 8.37 -12.84
C ARG A 49 14.79 9.49 -13.02
N LYS A 50 14.86 10.12 -14.21
CA LYS A 50 15.72 11.30 -14.47
C LYS A 50 15.42 12.49 -13.56
N GLN A 51 14.20 12.58 -13.02
CA GLN A 51 13.76 13.63 -12.09
C GLN A 51 13.86 13.19 -10.62
N ASN A 52 14.54 12.07 -10.36
CA ASN A 52 14.73 11.43 -9.07
C ASN A 52 13.42 10.96 -8.42
N TYR A 53 12.46 10.46 -9.18
CA TYR A 53 11.31 9.76 -8.60
C TYR A 53 11.61 8.27 -8.39
N ASP A 54 11.13 7.74 -7.27
CA ASP A 54 11.35 6.35 -6.85
C ASP A 54 10.36 5.38 -7.52
N VAL A 55 10.53 5.19 -8.83
CA VAL A 55 9.64 4.36 -9.65
C VAL A 55 9.68 2.89 -9.22
N ASP A 56 10.86 2.40 -8.83
CA ASP A 56 11.03 0.99 -8.49
C ASP A 56 10.32 0.66 -7.18
N THR A 57 10.34 1.57 -6.19
CA THR A 57 9.56 1.41 -4.97
C THR A 57 8.06 1.48 -5.23
N TYR A 58 7.60 2.39 -6.10
CA TYR A 58 6.19 2.47 -6.46
C TYR A 58 5.67 1.13 -6.98
N TYR A 59 6.32 0.54 -7.98
CA TYR A 59 5.89 -0.76 -8.52
C TYR A 59 6.07 -1.90 -7.53
N ARG A 60 7.05 -1.85 -6.62
CA ARG A 60 7.17 -2.85 -5.56
C ARG A 60 5.99 -2.79 -4.59
N VAL A 61 5.49 -1.60 -4.27
CA VAL A 61 4.35 -1.42 -3.36
C VAL A 61 3.04 -1.76 -4.05
N GLU A 62 2.85 -1.36 -5.31
CA GLU A 62 1.64 -1.68 -6.08
C GLU A 62 1.55 -3.16 -6.48
N ASN A 63 2.71 -3.82 -6.69
CA ASN A 63 2.76 -5.25 -6.99
C ASN A 63 3.04 -6.10 -5.75
N GLN A 64 3.24 -5.49 -4.58
CA GLN A 64 3.09 -6.25 -3.35
C GLN A 64 1.62 -6.65 -3.33
N PRO A 65 1.30 -7.95 -3.18
CA PRO A 65 -0.01 -8.25 -2.64
C PRO A 65 -0.10 -7.40 -1.37
N GLU A 66 -1.11 -6.53 -1.24
CA GLU A 66 -1.58 -6.14 0.09
C GLU A 66 -1.49 -7.43 0.91
N GLU A 67 -0.87 -7.44 2.10
CA GLU A 67 -0.94 -8.63 2.99
C GLU A 67 -2.37 -9.10 2.88
N SER A 68 -2.53 -10.25 2.22
CA SER A 68 -3.73 -10.46 1.41
C SER A 68 -4.91 -10.30 2.35
N ALA A 69 -6.04 -9.73 1.90
CA ALA A 69 -7.22 -9.73 2.75
C ALA A 69 -7.44 -11.14 3.34
N ASP A 70 -7.03 -12.19 2.61
CA ASP A 70 -6.91 -13.56 3.07
C ASP A 70 -5.95 -13.77 4.26
N ASP A 71 -4.72 -13.24 4.26
CA ASP A 71 -3.78 -13.29 5.41
C ASP A 71 -4.30 -12.52 6.64
N GLU A 72 -4.92 -11.36 6.44
CA GLU A 72 -5.51 -10.58 7.54
C GLU A 72 -6.71 -11.32 8.15
N MET A 73 -7.57 -11.89 7.30
CA MET A 73 -8.74 -12.64 7.74
C MET A 73 -8.38 -14.00 8.36
N GLN A 74 -7.32 -14.66 7.87
CA GLN A 74 -6.75 -15.85 8.51
C GLN A 74 -6.16 -15.51 9.90
N SER A 75 -5.47 -14.38 10.01
CA SER A 75 -4.96 -13.89 11.29
C SER A 75 -6.10 -13.56 12.26
N LEU A 76 -7.17 -12.94 11.77
CA LEU A 76 -8.38 -12.69 12.55
C LEU A 76 -9.02 -14.00 13.03
N TYR A 77 -9.11 -15.00 12.15
CA TYR A 77 -9.58 -16.34 12.52
C TYR A 77 -8.76 -16.92 13.68
N HIS A 78 -7.43 -16.93 13.58
CA HIS A 78 -6.55 -17.49 14.62
C HIS A 78 -6.70 -16.78 15.98
N ASN A 79 -7.06 -15.50 15.98
CA ASN A 79 -7.29 -14.73 17.20
C ASN A 79 -8.67 -15.00 17.83
N LEU A 80 -9.69 -15.31 17.02
CA LEU A 80 -11.08 -15.49 17.47
C LEU A 80 -11.45 -16.96 17.72
N ALA A 81 -10.79 -17.89 17.03
CA ALA A 81 -11.09 -19.31 17.12
C ALA A 81 -10.85 -19.83 18.54
N VAL A 82 -11.88 -20.43 19.12
CA VAL A 82 -11.78 -21.13 20.41
C VAL A 82 -11.13 -22.50 20.22
N GLU A 83 -11.33 -23.11 19.06
CA GLU A 83 -10.78 -24.40 18.65
C GLU A 83 -10.32 -24.31 17.19
N GLU A 84 -9.11 -24.79 16.90
CA GLU A 84 -8.57 -24.77 15.54
C GLU A 84 -9.36 -25.70 14.61
N GLY A 85 -9.68 -25.20 13.41
CA GLY A 85 -10.37 -25.93 12.36
C GLY A 85 -11.89 -25.70 12.32
N GLU A 86 -12.49 -25.19 13.38
CA GLU A 86 -13.93 -24.89 13.43
C GLU A 86 -14.22 -23.45 12.99
N PRO A 87 -15.29 -23.20 12.20
CA PRO A 87 -15.67 -21.84 11.78
C PRO A 87 -16.10 -20.97 12.96
N VAL A 88 -15.72 -19.68 12.93
CA VAL A 88 -16.11 -18.70 13.93
C VAL A 88 -17.40 -18.01 13.50
N TYR A 89 -18.43 -18.05 14.34
CA TYR A 89 -19.68 -17.30 14.10
C TYR A 89 -19.42 -15.79 14.24
N LEU A 90 -19.81 -15.03 13.21
CA LEU A 90 -19.76 -13.57 13.24
C LEU A 90 -21.14 -13.00 13.64
N GLU A 91 -21.97 -12.68 12.65
CA GLU A 91 -23.34 -12.19 12.83
C GLU A 91 -24.17 -12.50 11.58
N GLY A 92 -25.50 -12.54 11.70
CA GLY A 92 -26.40 -12.60 10.54
C GLY A 92 -26.36 -13.95 9.79
N GLY A 93 -25.82 -14.98 10.44
CA GLY A 93 -25.64 -16.30 9.81
C GLY A 93 -24.33 -16.46 9.05
N MET A 94 -23.43 -15.47 9.12
CA MET A 94 -22.11 -15.54 8.50
C MET A 94 -21.07 -16.19 9.42
N TYR A 95 -20.18 -16.97 8.83
CA TYR A 95 -19.08 -17.65 9.50
C TYR A 95 -17.74 -17.30 8.87
N LEU A 96 -16.73 -17.08 9.71
CA LEU A 96 -15.33 -16.94 9.30
C LEU A 96 -14.62 -18.30 9.39
N TYR A 97 -14.04 -18.73 8.27
CA TYR A 97 -13.38 -20.02 8.14
C TYR A 97 -11.86 -19.92 8.34
N PRO A 98 -11.17 -21.05 8.61
CA PRO A 98 -9.72 -21.08 8.80
C PRO A 98 -8.89 -20.55 7.63
N ASP A 99 -9.45 -20.56 6.41
CA ASP A 99 -8.83 -20.04 5.20
C ASP A 99 -9.01 -18.53 5.01
N GLY A 100 -9.67 -17.85 5.96
CA GLY A 100 -9.98 -16.42 5.91
C GLY A 100 -11.27 -16.08 5.17
N SER A 101 -11.96 -17.07 4.60
CA SER A 101 -13.21 -16.82 3.86
C SER A 101 -14.40 -16.59 4.79
N ILE A 102 -15.35 -15.75 4.35
CA ILE A 102 -16.66 -15.55 5.01
C ILE A 102 -17.76 -16.20 4.15
N ARG A 103 -18.63 -17.01 4.76
CA ARG A 103 -19.77 -17.67 4.09
C ARG A 103 -21.03 -17.64 4.95
#